data_AF-A0A511HJP0-F1
#
_entry.id   AF-A0A511HJP0-F1
#
_cell.length_a   1.000
_cell.length_b   1.000
_cell.length_c   1.000
_cell.angle_alpha   90.00
_cell.angle_beta   90.00
_cell.angle_gamma   90.00
#
_symmetry.space_group_name_H-M   'P 1'
#
loop_
_entity.id
_entity.type
_entity.pdbx_description
1 polymer ?
#
loop_
_entity_poly.entity_id
_entity_poly.type
_entity_poly.pdbx_seq_one_letter_code
_entity_poly.pdbx_strand_id
1 'polypeptide(L)'
;MAPRPGWWSRHWRWVLPLGCLGLLASCIGLGVLATYLGFSSLGQSDAHQEAVAIASGDALVQRALGTPIESGLPRRSAVQSRNGVSRAQFSLPLEGPHGKGTLHAQGEKRGDGPWQFNHLIVALGDGTLIDLLRAEPPKRPELPLPAEPPYADEAPEPGDVAPRDAGRDIEL
;
A
#
# COMPACT_ATOMS: atom_id res chain seq x y z
N MET A 1 35.89 -38.90 -46.77
CA MET A 1 35.62 -37.59 -46.11
C MET A 1 34.52 -37.78 -45.10
N ALA A 2 34.78 -37.48 -43.82
CA ALA A 2 33.73 -37.31 -42.82
C ALA A 2 34.11 -36.08 -41.97
N PRO A 3 33.23 -35.06 -41.83
CA PRO A 3 33.55 -33.85 -41.08
C PRO A 3 33.66 -34.19 -39.60
N ARG A 4 34.77 -33.79 -38.98
CA ARG A 4 35.03 -33.97 -37.54
C ARG A 4 33.99 -33.16 -36.78
N PRO A 5 33.24 -33.71 -35.81
CA PRO A 5 32.32 -32.90 -35.01
C PRO A 5 33.16 -31.87 -34.25
N GLY A 6 33.02 -30.60 -34.63
CA GLY A 6 33.75 -29.50 -34.02
C GLY A 6 33.45 -29.41 -32.53
N TRP A 7 34.46 -29.04 -31.75
CA TRP A 7 34.41 -28.74 -30.31
C TRP A 7 33.17 -27.90 -29.88
N TRP A 8 32.65 -27.15 -30.83
CA TRP A 8 31.45 -26.33 -30.78
C TRP A 8 30.12 -27.07 -30.56
N SER A 9 29.92 -28.28 -31.12
CA SER A 9 28.64 -29.01 -30.98
C SER A 9 28.37 -29.50 -29.55
N ARG A 10 29.44 -29.67 -28.76
CA ARG A 10 29.38 -30.18 -27.38
C ARG A 10 29.17 -29.07 -26.35
N HIS A 11 29.63 -27.86 -26.63
CA HIS A 11 29.51 -26.70 -25.72
C HIS A 11 28.29 -25.81 -26.02
N TRP A 12 27.75 -25.82 -27.24
CA TRP A 12 26.56 -25.03 -27.62
C TRP A 12 25.34 -25.29 -26.71
N ARG A 13 25.16 -26.55 -26.28
CA ARG A 13 24.08 -26.94 -25.37
C ARG A 13 24.22 -26.35 -23.97
N TRP A 14 25.42 -25.92 -23.58
CA TRP A 14 25.71 -25.24 -22.32
C TRP A 14 25.73 -23.72 -22.45
N VAL A 15 26.05 -23.20 -23.63
CA VAL A 15 26.02 -21.75 -23.92
C VAL A 15 24.60 -21.19 -23.87
N LEU A 16 23.58 -21.95 -24.26
CA LEU A 16 22.18 -21.50 -24.17
C LEU A 16 21.70 -21.30 -22.71
N PRO A 17 21.86 -22.29 -21.79
CA PRO A 17 21.47 -22.11 -20.40
C PRO A 17 22.39 -21.15 -19.63
N LEU A 18 23.72 -21.16 -19.86
CA LEU A 18 24.62 -20.19 -19.22
C LEU A 18 24.42 -18.77 -19.75
N GLY A 19 24.11 -18.63 -21.04
CA GLY A 19 23.79 -17.34 -21.64
C GLY A 19 22.49 -16.78 -21.09
N CYS A 20 21.44 -17.61 -20.99
CA CYS A 20 20.17 -17.20 -20.39
C CYS A 20 20.31 -16.87 -18.90
N LEU A 21 21.02 -17.71 -18.13
CA LEU A 21 21.26 -17.47 -16.71
C LEU A 21 22.16 -16.26 -16.48
N GLY A 22 23.18 -16.05 -17.32
CA GLY A 22 24.06 -14.89 -17.29
C GLY A 22 23.34 -13.60 -17.68
N LEU A 23 22.45 -13.65 -18.69
CA LEU A 23 21.60 -12.52 -19.06
C LEU A 23 20.64 -12.18 -17.92
N LEU A 24 20.02 -13.18 -17.30
CA LEU A 24 19.11 -12.98 -16.18
C LEU A 24 19.86 -12.39 -14.97
N ALA A 25 21.03 -12.93 -14.63
CA ALA A 25 21.89 -12.40 -13.58
C ALA A 25 22.38 -10.97 -13.90
N SER A 26 22.66 -10.66 -15.16
CA SER A 26 23.04 -9.31 -15.61
C SER A 26 21.87 -8.33 -15.49
N CYS A 27 20.65 -8.73 -15.89
CA CYS A 27 19.45 -7.91 -15.71
C CYS A 27 19.18 -7.64 -14.22
N ILE A 28 19.34 -8.64 -13.35
CA ILE A 28 19.17 -8.47 -11.90
C ILE A 28 20.28 -7.58 -11.34
N GLY A 29 21.55 -7.82 -11.71
CA GLY A 29 22.70 -7.07 -11.23
C GLY A 29 22.69 -5.61 -11.67
N LEU A 30 22.33 -5.33 -12.92
CA LEU A 30 22.14 -3.97 -13.44
C LEU A 30 20.93 -3.30 -12.78
N GLY A 31 19.85 -4.04 -12.51
CA GLY A 31 18.71 -3.54 -11.75
C GLY A 31 19.11 -3.09 -10.35
N VAL A 32 19.88 -3.90 -9.61
CA VAL A 32 20.38 -3.57 -8.26
C VAL A 32 21.39 -2.41 -8.30
N LEU A 33 22.25 -2.36 -9.31
CA LEU A 33 23.20 -1.26 -9.45
C LEU A 33 22.49 0.05 -9.84
N ALA A 34 21.48 -0.02 -10.70
CA ALA A 34 20.66 1.11 -11.11
C ALA A 34 19.79 1.62 -9.96
N THR A 35 19.26 0.76 -9.08
CA THR A 35 18.59 1.22 -7.87
C THR A 35 19.59 1.95 -6.96
N TYR A 36 20.76 1.36 -6.71
CA TYR A 36 21.79 1.96 -5.86
C TYR A 36 22.30 3.32 -6.37
N LEU A 37 22.52 3.45 -7.69
CA LEU A 37 22.95 4.70 -8.32
C LEU A 37 21.80 5.69 -8.53
N GLY A 38 20.57 5.20 -8.76
CA GLY A 38 19.36 5.98 -9.00
C GLY A 38 18.83 6.71 -7.77
N PHE A 39 19.19 6.29 -6.55
CA PHE A 39 18.87 7.01 -5.31
C PHE A 39 19.50 8.41 -5.21
N SER A 40 20.41 8.79 -6.12
CA SER A 40 21.27 9.97 -5.94
C SER A 40 20.75 11.28 -6.53
N SER A 41 19.73 11.29 -7.38
CA SER A 41 19.28 12.56 -7.97
C SER A 41 17.93 12.43 -8.64
N LEU A 42 16.88 12.94 -7.99
CA LEU A 42 15.79 13.78 -8.51
C LEU A 42 14.61 13.71 -7.53
N GLY A 43 14.59 14.56 -6.50
CA GLY A 43 13.67 14.41 -5.36
C GLY A 43 12.18 14.17 -5.67
N GLN A 44 11.64 14.71 -6.76
CA GLN A 44 10.25 14.42 -7.13
C GLN A 44 10.10 13.04 -7.80
N SER A 45 10.93 12.71 -8.80
CA SER A 45 10.86 11.39 -9.44
C SER A 45 11.31 10.26 -8.53
N ASP A 46 12.23 10.52 -7.60
CA ASP A 46 12.71 9.55 -6.62
C ASP A 46 11.55 9.12 -5.71
N ALA A 47 10.79 10.09 -5.17
CA ALA A 47 9.64 9.78 -4.33
C ALA A 47 8.58 8.98 -5.11
N HIS A 48 8.34 9.34 -6.38
CA HIS A 48 7.42 8.61 -7.26
C HIS A 48 7.87 7.17 -7.51
N GLN A 49 9.13 6.98 -7.91
CA GLN A 49 9.68 5.65 -8.19
C GLN A 49 9.73 4.78 -6.94
N GLU A 50 10.11 5.34 -5.80
CA GLU A 50 10.18 4.62 -4.53
C GLU A 50 8.78 4.17 -4.07
N ALA A 51 7.78 5.06 -4.15
CA ALA A 51 6.40 4.72 -3.84
C ALA A 51 5.83 3.62 -4.75
N VAL A 52 6.13 3.67 -6.06
CA VAL A 52 5.72 2.63 -7.02
C VAL A 52 6.47 1.33 -6.78
N ALA A 53 7.75 1.38 -6.45
CA ALA A 53 8.55 0.20 -6.11
C ALA A 53 8.00 -0.52 -4.87
N ILE A 54 7.65 0.24 -3.82
CA ILE A 54 7.02 -0.31 -2.61
C ILE A 54 5.66 -0.92 -2.96
N ALA A 55 4.82 -0.22 -3.72
CA ALA A 55 3.50 -0.72 -4.10
C ALA A 55 3.57 -1.97 -4.99
N SER A 56 4.48 -2.01 -5.96
CA SER A 56 4.67 -3.16 -6.84
C SER A 56 5.34 -4.35 -6.16
N GLY A 57 6.10 -4.13 -5.08
CA GLY A 57 6.70 -5.18 -4.27
C GLY A 57 5.73 -5.86 -3.29
N ASP A 58 4.57 -5.27 -3.03
CA ASP A 58 3.61 -5.77 -2.06
C ASP A 58 2.75 -6.93 -2.63
N ALA A 59 2.65 -8.03 -1.89
CA ALA A 59 1.95 -9.23 -2.32
C ALA A 59 0.42 -9.04 -2.42
N LEU A 60 -0.19 -8.16 -1.60
CA LEU A 60 -1.61 -7.85 -1.68
C LEU A 60 -1.90 -7.00 -2.91
N VAL A 61 -1.04 -6.03 -3.22
CA VAL A 61 -1.18 -5.21 -4.43
C VAL A 61 -1.00 -6.05 -5.69
N GLN A 62 0.00 -6.92 -5.74
CA GLN A 62 0.20 -7.84 -6.87
C GLN A 62 -0.99 -8.80 -7.05
N ARG A 63 -1.60 -9.29 -5.96
CA ARG A 63 -2.80 -10.13 -6.05
C ARG A 63 -3.99 -9.36 -6.60
N ALA A 64 -4.16 -8.10 -6.17
CA ALA A 64 -5.30 -7.28 -6.54
C ALA A 64 -5.21 -6.69 -7.95
N LEU A 65 -4.05 -6.16 -8.34
CA LEU A 65 -3.84 -5.53 -9.65
C LEU A 65 -3.27 -6.50 -10.69
N GLY A 66 -2.63 -7.59 -10.25
CA GLY A 66 -1.91 -8.52 -11.12
C GLY A 66 -0.49 -8.04 -11.43
N THR A 67 0.28 -8.84 -12.18
CA THR A 67 1.61 -8.49 -12.67
C THR A 67 1.65 -8.61 -14.20
N PRO A 68 2.24 -7.64 -14.94
CA PRO A 68 2.95 -6.46 -14.47
C PRO A 68 2.03 -5.31 -14.01
N ILE A 69 2.52 -4.48 -13.09
CA ILE A 69 1.84 -3.25 -12.64
C ILE A 69 2.49 -2.07 -13.35
N GLU A 70 1.70 -1.35 -14.15
CA GLU A 70 2.13 -0.12 -14.83
C GLU A 70 1.68 1.10 -14.03
N SER A 71 2.62 2.01 -13.76
CA SER A 71 2.33 3.29 -13.14
C SER A 71 2.04 4.35 -14.22
N GLY A 72 0.87 4.98 -14.15
CA GLY A 72 0.53 6.09 -15.05
C GLY A 72 1.04 7.44 -14.54
N LEU A 73 0.74 8.50 -15.31
CA LEU A 73 1.12 9.87 -14.96
C LEU A 73 0.46 10.31 -13.64
N PRO A 74 1.19 11.00 -12.74
CA PRO A 74 0.62 11.50 -11.50
C PRO A 74 -0.50 12.50 -11.78
N ARG A 75 -1.68 12.26 -11.21
CA ARG A 75 -2.85 13.15 -11.36
C ARG A 75 -2.74 14.39 -10.51
N ARG A 76 -2.13 14.25 -9.33
CA ARG A 76 -1.87 15.35 -8.40
C ARG A 76 -0.48 15.15 -7.83
N SER A 77 0.34 16.18 -7.89
CA SER A 77 1.61 16.22 -7.17
C SER A 77 1.78 17.61 -6.57
N ALA A 78 2.18 17.67 -5.31
CA ALA A 78 2.64 18.89 -4.68
C ALA A 78 3.91 18.56 -3.90
N VAL A 79 4.94 19.36 -4.13
CA VAL A 79 6.22 19.25 -3.44
C VAL A 79 6.52 20.60 -2.82
N GLN A 80 6.80 20.59 -1.52
CA GLN A 80 7.17 21.79 -0.77
C GLN A 80 8.48 21.52 -0.07
N SER A 81 9.48 22.38 -0.29
CA SER A 81 10.74 22.32 0.46
C SER A 81 10.85 23.54 1.37
N ARG A 82 11.03 23.32 2.67
CA ARG A 82 11.19 24.37 3.67
C ARG A 82 12.24 23.96 4.69
N ASN A 83 13.22 24.84 4.93
CA ASN A 83 14.26 24.67 5.95
C ASN A 83 15.01 23.31 5.84
N GLY A 84 15.30 22.85 4.63
CA GLY A 84 15.99 21.56 4.41
C GLY A 84 15.10 20.32 4.59
N VAL A 85 13.79 20.49 4.76
CA VAL A 85 12.80 19.41 4.75
C VAL A 85 11.95 19.53 3.49
N SER A 86 11.99 18.50 2.65
CA SER A 86 11.21 18.38 1.43
C SER A 86 10.04 17.44 1.68
N ARG A 87 8.81 17.96 1.60
CA ARG A 87 7.58 17.19 1.69
C ARG A 87 7.01 16.98 0.30
N ALA A 88 6.66 15.74 -0.01
CA ALA A 88 6.02 15.35 -1.26
C ALA A 88 4.68 14.69 -0.95
N GLN A 89 3.65 15.13 -1.66
CA GLN A 89 2.33 14.52 -1.65
C GLN A 89 1.90 14.31 -3.10
N PHE A 90 1.55 13.09 -3.47
CA PHE A 90 1.11 12.81 -4.82
C PHE A 90 0.14 11.64 -4.89
N SER A 91 -0.64 11.63 -5.96
CA SER A 91 -1.46 10.49 -6.33
C SER A 91 -1.25 10.12 -7.79
N LEU A 92 -1.07 8.82 -8.03
CA LEU A 92 -0.84 8.26 -9.36
C LEU A 92 -1.73 7.04 -9.59
N PRO A 93 -2.28 6.87 -10.80
CA PRO A 93 -2.97 5.64 -11.16
C PRO A 93 -1.97 4.49 -11.30
N LEU A 94 -2.37 3.32 -10.79
CA LEU A 94 -1.74 2.04 -11.05
C LEU A 94 -2.69 1.21 -11.93
N GLU A 95 -2.18 0.67 -13.01
CA GLU A 95 -2.92 -0.22 -13.91
C GLU A 95 -2.26 -1.59 -13.92
N GLY A 96 -3.06 -2.64 -13.86
CA GLY A 96 -2.59 -4.00 -13.98
C GLY A 96 -3.61 -4.88 -14.71
N PRO A 97 -3.26 -6.12 -15.04
CA PRO A 97 -4.11 -7.02 -15.81
C PRO A 97 -5.41 -7.41 -15.09
N HIS A 98 -5.44 -7.36 -13.76
CA HIS A 98 -6.63 -7.71 -12.96
C HIS A 98 -7.48 -6.50 -12.59
N GLY A 99 -6.99 -5.28 -12.76
CA GLY A 99 -7.73 -4.09 -12.39
C GLY A 99 -6.92 -2.81 -12.37
N LYS A 100 -7.56 -1.75 -11.89
CA LYS A 100 -6.97 -0.41 -11.74
C LYS A 100 -7.04 0.02 -10.29
N GLY A 101 -6.04 0.80 -9.88
CA GLY A 101 -5.97 1.42 -8.57
C GLY A 101 -5.40 2.83 -8.63
N THR A 102 -5.44 3.52 -7.51
CA THR A 102 -4.80 4.82 -7.30
C THR A 102 -3.90 4.72 -6.10
N LEU A 103 -2.60 4.91 -6.30
CA LEU A 103 -1.64 5.05 -5.23
C LEU A 103 -1.68 6.48 -4.70
N HIS A 104 -1.86 6.61 -3.39
CA HIS A 104 -1.76 7.86 -2.64
C HIS A 104 -0.52 7.79 -1.76
N ALA A 105 0.44 8.68 -2.03
CA ALA A 105 1.70 8.74 -1.31
C ALA A 105 1.89 10.11 -0.68
N GLN A 106 2.32 10.14 0.58
CA GLN A 106 2.78 11.32 1.28
C GLN A 106 4.03 10.95 2.08
N GLY A 107 5.08 11.74 1.89
CA GLY A 107 6.33 11.54 2.57
C GLY A 107 7.14 12.81 2.73
N GLU A 108 8.16 12.73 3.55
CA GLU A 108 9.12 13.80 3.77
C GLU A 108 10.55 13.28 3.72
N LYS A 109 11.43 14.13 3.21
CA LYS A 109 12.86 13.91 3.10
C LYS A 109 13.57 15.05 3.82
N ARG A 110 14.56 14.72 4.65
CA ARG A 110 15.39 15.68 5.36
C ARG A 110 16.78 15.70 4.74
N GLY A 111 17.19 16.86 4.21
CA GLY A 111 18.46 17.01 3.49
C GLY A 111 18.59 15.99 2.36
N ASP A 112 19.72 15.28 2.33
CA ASP A 112 20.01 14.21 1.36
C ASP A 112 19.63 12.80 1.87
N GLY A 113 18.89 12.71 2.98
CA GLY A 113 18.44 11.42 3.52
C GLY A 113 17.41 10.69 2.64
N PRO A 114 17.06 9.44 3.00
CA PRO A 114 16.02 8.68 2.29
C PRO A 114 14.62 9.31 2.47
N TRP A 115 13.70 8.99 1.57
CA TRP A 115 12.29 9.38 1.73
C TRP A 115 11.65 8.59 2.87
N GLN A 116 11.01 9.30 3.78
CA GLN A 116 10.17 8.69 4.80
C GLN A 116 8.73 8.89 4.41
N PHE A 117 8.07 7.80 4.00
CA PHE A 117 6.64 7.81 3.70
C PHE A 117 5.86 7.62 5.00
N ASN A 118 4.98 8.55 5.31
CA ASN A 118 4.06 8.48 6.45
C ASN A 118 2.68 8.00 6.03
N HIS A 119 2.38 8.07 4.73
CA HIS A 119 1.12 7.63 4.16
C HIS A 119 1.38 7.01 2.80
N LEU A 120 1.14 5.71 2.65
CA LEU A 120 1.27 5.02 1.37
C LEU A 120 0.12 4.02 1.23
N ILE A 121 -0.93 4.42 0.51
CA ILE A 121 -2.17 3.64 0.40
C ILE A 121 -2.51 3.43 -1.07
N VAL A 122 -2.81 2.19 -1.45
CA VAL A 122 -3.37 1.84 -2.75
C VAL A 122 -4.88 1.71 -2.62
N ALA A 123 -5.60 2.59 -3.30
CA ALA A 123 -7.05 2.52 -3.43
C ALA A 123 -7.42 1.78 -4.72
N LEU A 124 -8.00 0.61 -4.58
CA LEU A 124 -8.46 -0.22 -5.70
C LEU A 124 -9.83 0.25 -6.21
N GLY A 125 -10.14 -0.07 -7.47
CA GLY A 125 -11.41 0.33 -8.09
C GLY A 125 -12.67 -0.28 -7.45
N ASP A 126 -12.51 -1.36 -6.69
CA ASP A 126 -13.57 -2.02 -5.90
C ASP A 126 -13.82 -1.35 -4.53
N GLY A 127 -13.05 -0.31 -4.18
CA GLY A 127 -13.12 0.39 -2.90
C GLY A 127 -12.21 -0.19 -1.81
N THR A 128 -11.43 -1.23 -2.10
CA THR A 128 -10.47 -1.80 -1.17
C THR A 128 -9.26 -0.87 -1.01
N LEU A 129 -8.86 -0.59 0.24
CA LEU A 129 -7.70 0.22 0.58
C LEU A 129 -6.59 -0.67 1.16
N ILE A 130 -5.43 -0.70 0.50
CA ILE A 130 -4.25 -1.44 0.97
C ILE A 130 -3.24 -0.43 1.50
N ASP A 131 -2.96 -0.48 2.81
CA ASP A 131 -1.94 0.33 3.47
C ASP A 131 -0.59 -0.39 3.40
N LEU A 132 0.34 0.18 2.62
CA LEU A 132 1.64 -0.41 2.31
C LEU A 132 2.69 -0.13 3.39
N LEU A 133 2.40 0.78 4.33
CA LEU A 133 3.28 1.07 5.46
C LEU A 133 2.96 0.18 6.66
N ARG A 134 1.85 -0.55 6.59
CA ARG A 134 1.39 -1.36 7.72
C ARG A 134 1.88 -2.79 7.59
N ALA A 135 2.91 -3.11 8.37
CA ALA A 135 3.29 -4.49 8.67
C ALA A 135 2.25 -5.22 9.56
N GLU A 136 1.20 -4.53 10.01
CA GLU A 136 0.19 -5.04 10.95
C GLU A 136 -1.20 -5.04 10.27
N PRO A 137 -2.06 -6.05 10.46
CA PRO A 137 -3.45 -5.98 10.02
C PRO A 137 -4.14 -4.72 10.56
N PRO A 138 -5.20 -4.21 9.91
CA PRO A 138 -5.92 -3.08 10.44
C PRO A 138 -6.46 -3.44 11.82
N LYS A 139 -5.84 -2.88 12.87
CA LYS A 139 -6.59 -2.50 14.05
C LYS A 139 -7.65 -1.55 13.51
N ARG A 140 -8.85 -2.11 13.26
CA ARG A 140 -10.11 -1.38 13.12
C ARG A 140 -9.96 -0.17 14.02
N PRO A 141 -10.21 1.08 13.56
CA PRO A 141 -10.26 2.17 14.52
C PRO A 141 -11.17 1.66 15.64
N GLU A 142 -10.58 1.37 16.80
CA GLU A 142 -11.28 1.41 18.05
C GLU A 142 -11.70 2.88 18.06
N LEU A 143 -12.80 3.19 17.33
CA LEU A 143 -13.86 4.00 17.87
C LEU A 143 -13.77 3.66 19.35
N PRO A 144 -13.39 4.62 20.22
CA PRO A 144 -13.57 4.42 21.63
C PRO A 144 -14.95 3.79 21.69
N LEU A 145 -15.03 2.51 22.12
CA LEU A 145 -16.33 1.94 22.44
C LEU A 145 -16.92 3.04 23.28
N PRO A 146 -18.05 3.66 22.87
CA PRO A 146 -18.69 4.65 23.72
C PRO A 146 -18.69 3.97 25.08
N ALA A 147 -17.95 4.54 26.05
CA ALA A 147 -17.89 3.98 27.39
C ALA A 147 -19.32 3.59 27.69
N GLU A 148 -19.55 2.31 28.01
CA GLU A 148 -20.89 1.70 28.03
C GLU A 148 -21.92 2.77 28.38
N PRO A 149 -22.93 3.04 27.52
CA PRO A 149 -23.91 4.04 27.88
C PRO A 149 -24.34 3.73 29.31
N PRO A 150 -24.38 4.72 30.23
CA PRO A 150 -24.66 4.49 31.65
C PRO A 150 -26.13 4.10 31.90
N TYR A 151 -26.70 3.26 31.03
CA TYR A 151 -28.10 2.89 30.95
C TYR A 151 -28.31 1.37 30.83
N ALA A 152 -27.30 0.55 31.10
CA ALA A 152 -27.47 -0.90 31.18
C ALA A 152 -27.81 -1.43 32.58
N ASP A 153 -28.08 -0.54 33.55
CA ASP A 153 -28.54 -0.92 34.90
C ASP A 153 -29.99 -0.53 35.22
N GLU A 154 -30.69 0.22 34.36
CA GLU A 154 -32.12 0.51 34.59
C GLU A 154 -33.00 -0.45 33.77
N ALA A 155 -32.99 -1.73 34.16
CA ALA A 155 -34.13 -2.59 33.87
C ALA A 155 -35.38 -1.97 34.54
N PRO A 156 -36.58 -2.03 33.93
CA PRO A 156 -37.78 -1.50 34.56
C PRO A 156 -38.08 -2.27 35.84
N GLU A 157 -37.93 -1.62 37.00
CA GLU A 157 -38.37 -2.14 38.30
C GLU A 157 -39.86 -2.53 38.21
N PRO A 158 -40.21 -3.82 38.43
CA PRO A 158 -41.59 -4.26 38.49
C PRO A 158 -42.13 -3.97 39.89
N GLY A 159 -42.52 -2.72 40.14
CA GLY A 159 -42.98 -2.33 41.48
C GLY A 159 -43.44 -0.89 41.57
N ASP A 160 -44.60 -0.59 40.98
CA ASP A 160 -45.59 0.34 41.56
C ASP A 160 -46.85 0.35 40.69
N VAL A 161 -47.58 -0.77 40.74
CA VAL A 161 -49.02 -0.72 40.51
C VAL A 161 -49.62 -0.09 41.77
N ALA A 162 -49.66 1.25 41.82
CA ALA A 162 -50.46 1.93 42.83
C ALA A 162 -51.97 1.64 42.57
N PRO A 163 -52.78 1.43 43.61
CA PRO A 163 -54.01 0.66 43.50
C PRO A 163 -55.13 1.39 42.76
N ARG A 164 -55.90 0.62 41.97
CA ARG A 164 -57.27 0.96 41.61
C ARG A 164 -58.14 0.77 42.86
N ASP A 165 -58.43 1.84 43.57
CA ASP A 165 -59.51 1.89 44.57
C ASP A 165 -60.18 3.27 44.40
N ALA A 166 -61.25 3.34 43.61
CA ALA A 166 -62.62 3.03 44.01
C ALA A 166 -63.11 3.95 45.15
N GLY A 167 -63.59 5.12 44.73
CA GLY A 167 -64.87 5.62 45.19
C GLY A 167 -64.90 6.46 46.46
N ARG A 168 -65.67 7.55 46.31
CA ARG A 168 -66.58 8.09 47.35
C ARG A 168 -65.79 8.91 48.42
N ASP A 169 -66.20 10.05 48.95
CA ASP A 169 -67.45 10.79 49.11
C ASP A 169 -67.07 12.24 49.56
N ILE A 170 -67.68 13.33 49.06
CA ILE A 170 -68.74 14.17 49.70
C ILE A 170 -68.25 15.58 50.15
N GLU A 171 -68.97 16.61 49.66
CA GLU A 171 -69.39 17.95 50.19
C GLU A 171 -68.39 18.87 50.96
N LEU A 172 -68.36 20.21 50.80
CA LEU A 172 -69.42 21.24 50.64
C LEU A 172 -69.05 22.32 49.61
#